data_AF-A0A0C1QLM9-F1
#
_entry.id   AF-A0A0C1QLM9-F1
#
_cell.length_a   1.000
_cell.length_b   1.000
_cell.length_c   1.000
_cell.angle_alpha   90.00
_cell.angle_beta   90.00
_cell.angle_gamma   90.00
#
_symmetry.space_group_name_H-M   'P 1'
#
loop_
_entity.id
_entity.type
_entity.pdbx_description
1 polymer ?
#
loop_
_entity_poly.entity_id
_entity_poly.type
_entity_poly.pdbx_seq_one_letter_code
_entity_poly.pdbx_strand_id
1 'polypeptide(L)'
;MNLDLSKKIIEYLSKRPGQKFTAREIAEWIFEIYPDECEAKRECSKATANKLDNDQALVQQIIAEIGARRKHLQKRNTKLKTTEERPHKYYYTTQSDQAEIEEAESGLLSASITQRDAARLSEHDLYLMLSSFL
;
A
#
# COMPACT_ATOMS: atom_id res chain seq x y z
N MET A 1 -10.40 -22.10 -15.23
CA MET A 1 -10.13 -22.07 -13.78
C MET A 1 -9.75 -20.64 -13.43
N ASN A 2 -10.48 -20.00 -12.51
CA ASN A 2 -10.35 -18.56 -12.25
C ASN A 2 -9.63 -18.38 -10.91
N LEU A 3 -8.38 -17.94 -10.93
CA LEU A 3 -7.65 -17.51 -9.73
C LEU A 3 -8.53 -16.48 -8.99
N ASP A 4 -9.12 -16.85 -7.85
CA ASP A 4 -9.85 -15.90 -7.02
C ASP A 4 -8.84 -15.04 -6.27
N LEU A 5 -8.24 -14.12 -7.02
CA LEU A 5 -7.22 -13.19 -6.58
C LEU A 5 -7.64 -12.50 -5.28
N SER A 6 -8.92 -12.17 -5.15
CA SER A 6 -9.43 -11.52 -3.95
C SER A 6 -9.23 -12.38 -2.71
N LYS A 7 -9.67 -13.64 -2.76
CA LYS A 7 -9.52 -14.57 -1.64
C LYS A 7 -8.06 -14.76 -1.25
N LYS A 8 -7.18 -14.97 -2.25
CA LYS A 8 -5.74 -15.18 -2.01
C LYS A 8 -5.06 -13.99 -1.36
N ILE A 9 -5.36 -12.78 -1.82
CA ILE A 9 -4.86 -11.53 -1.21
C ILE A 9 -5.32 -11.41 0.23
N ILE A 10 -6.61 -11.64 0.49
CA ILE A 10 -7.18 -11.57 1.83
C ILE A 10 -6.51 -12.59 2.76
N GLU A 11 -6.34 -13.83 2.29
CA GLU A 11 -5.66 -14.90 3.04
C GLU A 11 -4.22 -14.49 3.38
N TYR A 12 -3.45 -13.99 2.39
CA TYR A 12 -2.09 -13.54 2.58
C TYR A 12 -1.96 -12.43 3.62
N LEU A 13 -2.78 -11.38 3.49
CA LEU A 13 -2.77 -10.24 4.40
C LEU A 13 -3.27 -10.64 5.80
N SER A 14 -4.25 -11.55 5.89
CA SER A 14 -4.77 -12.02 7.18
C SER A 14 -3.74 -12.80 8.02
N LYS A 15 -2.79 -13.49 7.36
CA LYS A 15 -1.67 -14.18 8.02
C LYS A 15 -0.61 -13.20 8.54
N ARG A 16 -0.62 -11.95 8.09
CA ARG A 16 0.37 -10.91 8.44
C ARG A 16 -0.35 -9.59 8.82
N PRO A 17 -1.13 -9.58 9.91
CA PRO A 17 -1.83 -8.38 10.33
C PRO A 17 -0.84 -7.25 10.68
N GLY A 18 -1.22 -6.01 10.38
CA GLY A 18 -0.40 -4.81 10.64
C GLY A 18 0.74 -4.54 9.65
N GLN A 19 1.12 -5.51 8.82
CA GLN A 19 2.13 -5.30 7.79
C GLN A 19 1.52 -4.68 6.53
N LYS A 20 2.25 -3.71 5.95
CA LYS A 20 1.84 -2.95 4.77
C LYS A 20 2.59 -3.46 3.55
N PHE A 21 1.85 -3.92 2.55
CA PHE A 21 2.41 -4.46 1.30
C PHE A 21 1.94 -3.66 0.08
N THR A 22 2.83 -3.44 -0.86
CA THR A 22 2.51 -2.88 -2.18
C THR A 22 1.83 -3.92 -3.06
N ALA A 23 1.12 -3.47 -4.10
CA ALA A 23 0.53 -4.37 -5.09
C ALA A 23 1.58 -5.26 -5.76
N ARG A 24 2.81 -4.75 -5.93
CA ARG A 24 3.93 -5.49 -6.52
C ARG A 24 4.38 -6.66 -5.64
N GLU A 25 4.64 -6.41 -4.36
CA GLU A 25 5.04 -7.46 -3.42
C GLU A 25 3.99 -8.56 -3.31
N ILE A 26 2.71 -8.18 -3.34
CA ILE A 26 1.59 -9.14 -3.35
C ILE A 26 1.59 -9.94 -4.66
N ALA A 27 1.82 -9.29 -5.82
CA ALA A 27 1.85 -9.97 -7.11
C ALA A 27 3.02 -10.95 -7.24
N GLU A 28 4.20 -10.57 -6.76
CA GLU A 28 5.39 -11.43 -6.71
C GLU A 28 5.12 -12.67 -5.83
N TRP A 29 4.53 -12.48 -4.63
CA TRP A 29 4.13 -13.60 -3.77
C TRP A 29 3.11 -14.53 -4.44
N ILE A 30 2.11 -13.98 -5.15
CA ILE A 30 1.12 -14.80 -5.87
C ILE A 30 1.80 -15.61 -6.98
N PHE A 31 2.73 -15.01 -7.71
CA PHE A 31 3.47 -15.67 -8.78
C PHE A 31 4.33 -16.83 -8.24
N GLU A 32 4.98 -16.65 -7.09
CA GLU A 32 5.81 -17.69 -6.46
C GLU A 32 4.97 -18.86 -5.90
N ILE A 33 3.81 -18.57 -5.29
CA ILE A 33 3.01 -19.60 -4.61
C ILE A 33 2.06 -20.31 -5.58
N TYR A 34 1.58 -19.62 -6.61
CA TYR A 34 0.60 -20.13 -7.56
C TYR A 34 1.08 -20.02 -9.02
N PRO A 35 2.21 -20.65 -9.39
CA PRO A 35 2.73 -20.57 -10.76
C PRO A 35 1.74 -21.19 -11.76
N ASP A 36 1.18 -22.37 -11.48
CA ASP A 36 0.26 -23.08 -12.38
C ASP A 36 -1.00 -22.27 -12.71
N GLU A 37 -1.55 -21.56 -11.73
CA GLU A 37 -2.73 -20.71 -11.94
C GLU A 37 -2.38 -19.46 -12.77
N CYS A 38 -1.16 -18.95 -12.61
CA CYS A 38 -0.63 -17.84 -13.40
C CYS A 38 -0.36 -18.26 -14.85
N GLU A 39 0.17 -19.46 -15.07
CA GLU A 39 0.38 -20.02 -16.41
C GLU A 39 -0.93 -20.32 -17.12
N ALA A 40 -1.90 -20.93 -16.44
CA ALA A 40 -3.24 -21.14 -16.99
C ALA A 40 -3.90 -19.81 -17.40
N LYS A 41 -3.66 -18.73 -16.65
CA LYS A 41 -4.12 -17.38 -17.00
C LYS A 41 -3.37 -16.81 -18.21
N ARG A 42 -2.07 -17.10 -18.35
CA ARG A 42 -1.25 -16.75 -19.51
C ARG A 42 -1.79 -17.42 -20.78
N GLU A 43 -2.10 -18.72 -20.71
CA GLU A 43 -2.68 -19.49 -21.82
C GLU A 43 -4.10 -19.04 -22.19
N CYS A 44 -4.94 -18.72 -21.18
CA CYS A 44 -6.29 -18.22 -21.42
C CYS A 44 -6.31 -16.78 -21.95
N SER A 45 -5.22 -16.03 -21.83
CA SER A 45 -5.14 -14.63 -22.24
C SER A 45 -4.99 -14.53 -23.76
N LYS A 46 -6.12 -14.42 -24.46
CA LYS A 46 -6.20 -14.15 -25.91
C LYS A 46 -5.86 -12.70 -26.30
N ALA A 47 -5.22 -11.94 -25.42
CA ALA A 47 -4.99 -10.52 -25.61
C ALA A 47 -3.94 -10.27 -26.71
N THR A 48 -4.38 -9.97 -27.93
CA THR A 48 -3.51 -9.63 -29.07
C THR A 48 -2.70 -8.36 -28.82
N ALA A 49 -3.20 -7.45 -27.99
CA ALA A 49 -2.62 -6.13 -27.73
C ALA A 49 -1.48 -6.12 -26.70
N ASN A 50 -1.44 -7.08 -25.77
CA ASN A 50 -0.41 -7.16 -24.75
C ASN A 50 -0.10 -8.64 -24.49
N LYS A 51 0.73 -9.21 -25.35
CA LYS A 51 1.16 -10.60 -25.20
C LYS A 51 1.89 -10.73 -23.87
N LEU A 52 1.44 -11.65 -23.03
CA LEU A 52 2.15 -12.02 -21.81
C LEU A 52 3.33 -12.95 -22.16
N ASP A 53 4.22 -12.49 -23.02
CA ASP A 53 5.40 -13.26 -23.47
C ASP A 53 6.49 -13.30 -22.38
N ASN A 54 6.41 -12.43 -21.37
CA ASN A 54 7.38 -12.34 -20.28
C ASN A 54 6.68 -12.46 -18.92
N ASP A 55 7.31 -13.14 -17.97
CA ASP A 55 6.86 -13.24 -16.58
C ASP A 55 6.67 -11.86 -15.94
N GLN A 56 7.51 -10.88 -16.29
CA GLN A 56 7.34 -9.50 -15.84
C GLN A 56 6.03 -8.87 -16.34
N ALA A 57 5.60 -9.20 -17.56
CA ALA A 57 4.32 -8.73 -18.09
C ALA A 57 3.14 -9.38 -17.36
N LEU A 58 3.30 -10.64 -16.92
CA LEU A 58 2.31 -11.33 -16.10
C LEU A 58 2.21 -10.74 -14.70
N VAL A 59 3.34 -10.48 -14.04
CA VAL A 59 3.36 -9.79 -12.75
C VAL A 59 2.72 -8.40 -12.89
N GLN A 60 3.05 -7.64 -13.94
CA GLN A 60 2.45 -6.34 -14.18
C GLN A 60 0.92 -6.41 -14.39
N GLN A 61 0.45 -7.44 -15.09
CA GLN A 61 -0.98 -7.68 -15.26
C GLN A 61 -1.68 -7.99 -13.93
N ILE A 62 -1.04 -8.80 -13.07
CA ILE A 62 -1.56 -9.08 -11.72
C ILE A 62 -1.58 -7.79 -10.89
N ILE A 63 -0.53 -6.97 -10.92
CA ILE A 63 -0.48 -5.66 -10.24
C ILE A 63 -1.66 -4.78 -10.67
N ALA A 64 -1.91 -4.67 -11.98
CA ALA A 64 -3.01 -3.89 -12.53
C ALA A 64 -4.38 -4.43 -12.06
N GLU A 65 -4.54 -5.76 -12.02
CA GLU A 65 -5.75 -6.42 -11.58
C GLU A 65 -6.02 -6.23 -10.08
N ILE A 66 -4.98 -6.27 -9.23
CA ILE A 66 -5.07 -5.93 -7.80
C ILE A 66 -5.57 -4.49 -7.63
N GLY A 67 -4.94 -3.54 -8.34
CA GLY A 67 -5.32 -2.13 -8.31
C GLY A 67 -6.77 -1.88 -8.74
N ALA A 68 -7.19 -2.50 -9.84
CA ALA A 68 -8.56 -2.40 -10.35
C ALA A 68 -9.60 -2.99 -9.37
N ARG A 69 -9.23 -4.06 -8.67
CA ARG A 69 -10.11 -4.75 -7.71
C ARG A 69 -10.11 -4.12 -6.31
N ARG A 70 -9.31 -3.07 -6.02
CA ARG A 70 -9.21 -2.42 -4.69
C ARG A 70 -10.56 -2.15 -4.04
N LYS A 71 -11.48 -1.47 -4.73
CA LYS A 71 -12.82 -1.15 -4.19
C LYS A 71 -13.63 -2.40 -3.86
N HIS A 72 -13.51 -3.44 -4.68
CA HIS A 72 -14.18 -4.72 -4.46
C HIS A 72 -13.57 -5.48 -3.26
N LEU A 73 -12.25 -5.44 -3.08
CA LEU A 73 -11.57 -6.05 -1.94
C LEU A 73 -12.03 -5.44 -0.61
N GLN A 74 -12.12 -4.11 -0.54
CA GLN A 74 -12.60 -3.39 0.65
C GLN A 74 -14.08 -3.69 0.95
N LYS A 75 -14.93 -3.78 -0.08
CA LYS A 75 -16.33 -4.20 0.08
C LYS A 75 -16.47 -5.63 0.61
N ARG A 76 -15.61 -6.54 0.15
CA ARG A 76 -15.64 -7.95 0.55
C ARG A 76 -15.11 -8.17 1.96
N ASN A 77 -14.15 -7.34 2.39
CA ASN A 77 -13.60 -7.36 3.74
C ASN A 77 -13.33 -5.94 4.24
N THR A 78 -14.18 -5.46 5.15
CA THR A 78 -14.04 -4.13 5.79
C THR A 78 -12.74 -3.97 6.57
N LYS A 79 -12.10 -5.07 6.98
CA LYS A 79 -10.81 -5.09 7.69
C LYS A 79 -9.59 -4.85 6.78
N LEU A 80 -9.77 -4.90 5.47
CA LEU A 80 -8.70 -4.63 4.51
C LEU A 80 -8.69 -3.14 4.21
N LYS A 81 -7.61 -2.47 4.63
CA LYS A 81 -7.40 -1.05 4.40
C LYS A 81 -6.29 -0.82 3.39
N THR A 82 -6.26 0.40 2.86
CA THR A 82 -5.23 0.84 1.91
C THR A 82 -4.77 2.23 2.29
N THR A 83 -3.48 2.52 2.14
CA THR A 83 -2.95 3.87 2.35
C THR A 83 -3.36 4.81 1.23
N GLU A 84 -3.60 6.08 1.55
CA GLU A 84 -3.94 7.12 0.56
C GLU A 84 -2.70 7.65 -0.19
N GLU A 85 -1.51 7.50 0.41
CA GLU A 85 -0.24 7.83 -0.24
C GLU A 85 0.09 6.84 -1.37
N ARG A 86 0.66 7.37 -2.46
CA ARG A 86 1.17 6.57 -3.56
C ARG A 86 2.64 6.21 -3.32
N PRO A 87 3.07 4.96 -3.58
CA PRO A 87 2.26 3.82 -4.03
C PRO A 87 1.35 3.29 -2.91
N HIS A 88 0.11 2.94 -3.28
CA HIS A 88 -0.87 2.41 -2.33
C HIS A 88 -0.39 1.10 -1.70
N LYS A 89 -0.42 1.04 -0.37
CA LYS A 89 -0.08 -0.16 0.42
C LYS A 89 -1.34 -0.76 1.02
N TYR A 90 -1.47 -2.07 0.94
CA TYR A 90 -2.55 -2.89 1.46
C TYR A 90 -2.13 -3.50 2.80
N TYR A 91 -3.03 -3.47 3.78
CA TYR A 91 -2.80 -4.09 5.08
C TYR A 91 -4.10 -4.65 5.65
N TYR A 92 -3.96 -5.69 6.46
CA TYR A 92 -5.06 -6.25 7.23
C TYR A 92 -4.99 -5.71 8.65
N THR A 93 -6.05 -5.06 9.11
CA THR A 93 -6.14 -4.60 10.49
C THR A 93 -6.95 -5.56 11.35
N THR A 94 -6.40 -5.90 12.51
CA THR A 94 -7.10 -6.63 13.58
C THR A 94 -7.62 -5.67 14.65
N GLN A 95 -7.18 -4.41 14.64
CA GLN A 95 -7.53 -3.42 15.65
C GLN A 95 -8.63 -2.50 15.13
N SER A 96 -9.44 -1.97 16.06
CA SER A 96 -10.44 -0.95 15.76
C SER A 96 -9.73 0.34 15.30
N ASP A 97 -10.39 1.14 14.46
CA ASP A 97 -9.85 2.37 13.86
C ASP A 97 -9.19 3.30 14.89
N GLN A 98 -9.63 3.24 16.15
CA GLN A 98 -9.13 4.02 17.28
C GLN A 98 -7.67 3.72 17.66
N ALA A 99 -7.24 2.46 17.63
CA ALA A 99 -5.88 2.08 18.06
C ALA A 99 -4.81 2.43 16.99
N GLU A 100 -5.21 2.55 15.71
CA GLU A 100 -4.32 3.01 14.64
C GLU A 100 -4.06 4.53 14.74
N ILE A 101 -5.03 5.29 15.24
CA ILE A 101 -4.90 6.73 15.48
C ILE A 101 -3.96 6.97 16.67
N GLU A 102 -4.11 6.21 17.76
CA GLU A 102 -3.28 6.36 18.96
C GLU A 102 -1.78 6.07 18.72
N GLU A 103 -1.45 5.09 17.87
CA GLU A 103 -0.06 4.80 17.49
C GLU A 103 0.53 5.89 16.57
N ALA A 104 -0.27 6.41 15.63
CA ALA A 104 0.16 7.50 14.75
C ALA A 104 0.38 8.80 15.53
N GLU A 105 -0.47 9.10 16.51
CA GLU A 105 -0.31 10.25 17.39
C GLU A 105 0.86 10.06 18.37
N SER A 106 1.06 8.87 18.91
CA SER A 106 2.20 8.57 19.80
C SER A 106 3.56 8.66 19.09
N GLY A 107 3.64 8.26 17.82
CA GLY A 107 4.84 8.39 16.99
C GLY A 107 5.20 9.84 16.64
N LEU A 108 4.20 10.69 16.41
CA LEU A 108 4.39 12.13 16.16
C LEU A 108 4.85 12.88 17.42
N LEU A 109 4.42 12.45 18.59
CA LEU A 109 4.84 13.02 19.87
C LEU A 109 6.30 12.67 20.22
N SER A 110 6.78 11.48 19.87
CA SER A 110 8.16 11.07 20.19
C SER A 110 9.21 11.74 19.28
N ALA A 111 8.91 11.93 17.98
CA ALA A 111 9.84 12.58 17.04
C ALA A 111 9.91 14.12 17.16
N SER A 112 8.90 14.74 17.79
CA SER A 112 8.81 16.21 17.85
C SER A 112 9.39 16.83 19.12
N ILE A 113 9.68 16.04 20.17
CA ILE A 113 10.08 16.57 21.47
C ILE A 113 11.61 16.68 21.63
N THR A 114 12.42 16.01 20.82
CA THR A 114 13.88 15.98 21.04
C THR A 114 14.70 17.05 20.32
N GLN A 115 14.12 17.91 19.47
CA GLN A 115 14.87 19.00 18.82
C GLN A 115 14.06 20.27 18.58
N ARG A 116 13.48 20.89 19.62
CA ARG A 116 13.06 22.31 19.55
C ARG A 116 13.11 23.02 20.92
N ASP A 117 14.25 22.87 21.59
CA ASP A 117 14.80 23.96 22.42
C ASP A 117 15.60 24.96 21.56
N ALA A 118 15.31 25.01 20.26
CA ALA A 118 15.76 26.10 19.39
C ALA A 118 14.81 27.27 19.63
N ALA A 119 15.23 28.15 20.55
CA ALA A 119 14.83 29.53 20.77
C ALA A 119 13.41 29.91 20.32
N ARG A 120 12.60 30.40 21.27
CA ARG A 120 11.34 31.10 21.00
C ARG A 120 11.61 32.27 20.04
N LEU A 121 11.60 32.01 18.73
CA LEU A 121 11.71 33.03 17.71
C LEU A 121 10.58 34.00 17.95
N SER A 122 10.94 35.23 18.31
CA SER A 122 9.95 36.28 18.50
C SER A 122 9.51 36.77 17.13
N GLU A 123 8.30 37.32 17.03
CA GLU A 123 7.81 37.94 15.79
C GLU A 123 8.79 39.00 15.26
N HIS A 124 9.52 39.66 16.17
CA HIS A 124 10.58 40.61 15.85
C HIS A 124 11.75 40.01 15.05
N ASP A 125 12.16 38.78 15.36
CA ASP A 125 13.27 38.10 14.67
C ASP A 125 12.92 37.78 13.21
N LEU A 126 11.63 37.55 12.92
CA LEU A 126 11.14 37.27 11.57
C LEU A 126 11.17 38.52 10.68
N TYR A 127 10.93 39.71 11.26
CA TYR A 127 10.97 40.98 10.51
C TYR A 127 12.39 41.35 10.06
N LEU A 128 13.41 41.05 10.87
CA LEU A 128 14.82 41.23 10.50
C LEU A 128 15.24 40.35 9.32
N MET A 129 14.64 39.17 9.18
CA MET A 129 14.93 38.27 8.05
C MET A 129 14.24 38.74 6.76
N LEU A 130 13.06 39.35 6.87
CA LEU A 130 12.34 39.90 5.70
C LEU A 130 13.01 41.15 5.12
N SER A 131 13.63 41.98 5.96
CA SER A 131 14.30 43.20 5.50
C SER A 131 15.54 42.93 4.64
N SER A 132 16.17 41.76 4.75
CA SER A 132 17.31 41.40 3.89
C SER A 132 16.93 41.07 2.44
N PHE A 133 15.63 40.94 2.14
CA PHE A 133 15.12 40.62 0.80
C PHE A 133 14.45 41.82 0.08
N LEU A 134 14.44 43.00 0.72
CA LEU A 134 13.94 44.26 0.17
C LEU A 134 15.11 45.17 -0.20
#